data_AF-A0A7S1IUJ3-F1
#
_entry.id   AF-A0A7S1IUJ3-F1
#
_cell.length_a   1.000
_cell.length_b   1.000
_cell.length_c   1.000
_cell.angle_alpha   90.00
_cell.angle_beta   90.00
_cell.angle_gamma   90.00
#
_symmetry.space_group_name_H-M   'P 1'
#
loop_
_entity.id
_entity.type
_entity.pdbx_description
1 polymer ?
#
loop_
_entity_poly.entity_id
_entity_poly.type
_entity_poly.pdbx_seq_one_letter_code
_entity_poly.pdbx_strand_id
1 'polypeptide(L)'
;MKVRYMQIGGLARAARRQGSLQMMCAVWEASKGRPRSVGPVGRACRTVTNLGWRAIDRWWKWQLPDDPEPLDMVCEPVSKLMHRVQEALREQQLRQLELRRPRQFEGMKGEVLKDVLNKQLVNYPDGVERALLLGAIAGATWTADTAHRRGLRTTAQCLYCEDGTNEDEDHLFWKCNVWQVVRDPMVAQLIQLTKETP
;
A
#
# COMPACT_ATOMS: atom_id res chain seq x y z
N MET A 1 -4.56 -3.13 4.72
CA MET A 1 -5.61 -3.20 3.67
C MET A 1 -6.92 -3.81 4.15
N LYS A 2 -6.93 -5.05 4.68
CA LYS A 2 -8.15 -5.80 5.08
C LYS A 2 -9.12 -5.03 6.00
N VAL A 3 -8.61 -4.32 7.01
CA VAL A 3 -9.46 -3.54 7.95
C VAL A 3 -10.15 -2.35 7.28
N ARG A 4 -9.43 -1.56 6.46
CA ARG A 4 -10.00 -0.39 5.75
C ARG A 4 -11.05 -0.80 4.71
N TYR A 5 -10.78 -1.86 3.97
CA TYR A 5 -11.72 -2.46 3.03
C TYR A 5 -13.01 -2.93 3.74
N MET A 6 -12.88 -3.63 4.88
CA MET A 6 -14.05 -4.05 5.68
C MET A 6 -14.82 -2.88 6.28
N GLN A 7 -14.15 -1.79 6.68
CA GLN A 7 -14.79 -0.58 7.19
C GLN A 7 -15.64 0.09 6.12
N ILE A 8 -15.10 0.30 4.91
CA ILE A 8 -15.85 0.92 3.81
C ILE A 8 -16.96 -0.01 3.30
N GLY A 9 -16.70 -1.31 3.18
CA GLY A 9 -17.74 -2.29 2.83
C GLY A 9 -18.83 -2.42 3.91
N GLY A 10 -18.49 -2.21 5.19
CA GLY A 10 -19.45 -2.10 6.28
C GLY A 10 -20.35 -0.86 6.13
N LEU A 11 -19.74 0.29 5.81
CA LEU A 11 -20.45 1.54 5.56
C LEU A 11 -21.42 1.42 4.37
N ALA A 12 -20.96 0.83 3.27
CA ALA A 12 -21.76 0.53 2.08
C ALA A 12 -22.98 -0.36 2.39
N ARG A 13 -22.78 -1.41 3.19
CA ARG A 13 -23.87 -2.30 3.62
C ARG A 13 -24.87 -1.59 4.51
N ALA A 14 -24.39 -0.74 5.43
CA ALA A 14 -25.26 0.09 6.27
C ALA A 14 -26.10 1.06 5.43
N ALA A 15 -25.53 1.60 4.34
CA ALA A 15 -26.25 2.50 3.43
C ALA A 15 -27.41 1.81 2.70
N ARG A 16 -27.43 0.48 2.60
CA ARG A 16 -28.47 -0.28 1.88
C ARG A 16 -29.50 -0.92 2.78
N ARG A 17 -29.35 -0.84 4.11
CA ARG A 17 -30.32 -1.40 5.07
C ARG A 17 -31.36 -0.34 5.44
N GLN A 18 -32.64 -0.71 5.35
CA GLN A 18 -33.73 0.13 5.87
C GLN A 18 -33.51 0.46 7.36
N GLY A 19 -33.80 1.71 7.75
CA GLY A 19 -33.63 2.23 9.12
C GLY A 19 -32.21 2.67 9.49
N SER A 20 -31.17 2.05 8.93
CA SER A 20 -29.77 2.43 9.20
C SER A 20 -29.42 3.79 8.61
N LEU A 21 -29.97 4.08 7.42
CA LEU A 21 -29.78 5.33 6.70
C LEU A 21 -30.20 6.56 7.51
N GLN A 22 -31.36 6.53 8.16
CA GLN A 22 -31.90 7.66 8.92
C GLN A 22 -31.04 7.98 10.14
N MET A 23 -30.62 6.95 10.91
CA MET A 23 -29.73 7.14 12.05
C MET A 23 -28.38 7.72 11.61
N MET A 24 -27.87 7.27 10.46
CA MET A 24 -26.62 7.76 9.90
C MET A 24 -26.72 9.18 9.33
N CYS A 25 -27.84 9.53 8.70
CA CYS A 25 -28.16 10.90 8.30
C CYS A 25 -28.15 11.81 9.52
N ALA A 26 -28.83 11.42 10.60
CA ALA A 26 -28.91 12.20 11.82
C ALA A 26 -27.52 12.41 12.45
N VAL A 27 -26.68 11.38 12.51
CA VAL A 27 -25.29 11.51 13.01
C VAL A 27 -24.45 12.42 12.11
N TRP A 28 -24.59 12.30 10.78
CA TRP A 28 -23.87 13.13 9.81
C TRP A 28 -24.29 14.60 9.89
N GLU A 29 -25.59 14.87 9.93
CA GLU A 29 -26.16 16.22 10.05
C GLU A 29 -25.79 16.86 11.40
N ALA A 30 -25.96 16.13 12.50
CA ALA A 30 -25.60 16.61 13.84
C ALA A 30 -24.10 16.92 13.97
N SER A 31 -23.26 16.24 13.19
CA SER A 31 -21.82 16.48 13.14
C SER A 31 -21.38 17.45 12.03
N LYS A 32 -22.32 18.11 11.34
CA LYS A 32 -22.04 19.03 10.22
C LYS A 32 -21.12 18.41 9.16
N GLY A 33 -21.35 17.12 8.87
CA GLY A 33 -20.55 16.34 7.92
C GLY A 33 -19.18 15.90 8.41
N ARG A 34 -18.90 16.01 9.71
CA ARG A 34 -17.63 15.60 10.34
C ARG A 34 -17.88 14.71 11.55
N PRO A 35 -18.43 13.49 11.35
CA PRO A 35 -18.70 12.58 12.46
C PRO A 35 -17.42 12.30 13.23
N ARG A 36 -17.53 12.28 14.57
CA ARG A 36 -16.40 11.91 15.44
C ARG A 36 -15.90 10.54 15.01
N SER A 37 -14.59 10.35 14.99
CA SER A 37 -13.95 9.09 14.59
C SER A 37 -14.13 7.93 15.57
N VAL A 38 -15.06 8.06 16.49
CA VAL A 38 -15.33 7.08 17.54
C VAL A 38 -16.44 6.16 17.01
N GLY A 39 -16.21 4.86 17.07
CA GLY A 39 -17.13 3.85 16.56
C GLY A 39 -16.95 3.48 15.08
N PRO A 40 -17.71 2.49 14.58
CA PRO A 40 -17.49 1.88 13.26
C PRO A 40 -17.67 2.86 12.10
N VAL A 41 -18.69 3.70 12.20
CA VAL A 41 -19.09 4.68 11.19
C VAL A 41 -18.08 5.81 11.07
N GLY A 42 -17.72 6.44 12.20
CA GLY A 42 -16.73 7.50 12.22
C GLY A 42 -15.38 7.03 11.71
N ARG A 43 -14.98 5.78 12.03
CA ARG A 43 -13.78 5.15 11.47
C ARG A 43 -13.89 4.94 9.97
N ALA A 44 -15.04 4.49 9.47
CA ALA A 44 -15.25 4.34 8.03
C ALA A 44 -15.18 5.69 7.32
N CYS A 45 -15.94 6.71 7.76
CA CYS A 45 -15.90 8.07 7.20
C CYS A 45 -14.48 8.65 7.19
N ARG A 46 -13.74 8.52 8.30
CA ARG A 46 -12.33 8.93 8.36
C ARG A 46 -11.48 8.20 7.33
N THR A 47 -11.66 6.89 7.19
CA THR A 47 -10.94 6.11 6.17
C THR A 47 -11.24 6.65 4.77
N VAL A 48 -12.50 6.96 4.44
CA VAL A 48 -12.88 7.51 3.13
C VAL A 48 -12.26 8.89 2.90
N THR A 49 -12.30 9.77 3.90
CA THR A 49 -11.66 11.10 3.83
C THR A 49 -10.14 11.00 3.67
N ASN A 50 -9.50 10.04 4.36
CA ASN A 50 -8.06 9.80 4.23
C ASN A 50 -7.66 9.23 2.85
N LEU A 51 -8.62 8.73 2.07
CA LEU A 51 -8.42 8.37 0.66
C LEU A 51 -8.53 9.59 -0.27
N GLY A 52 -8.81 10.79 0.28
CA GLY A 52 -9.00 12.01 -0.50
C GLY A 52 -10.42 12.20 -1.02
N TRP A 53 -11.35 11.31 -0.68
CA TRP A 53 -12.72 11.38 -1.17
C TRP A 53 -13.47 12.52 -0.47
N ARG A 54 -14.29 13.25 -1.22
CA ARG A 54 -15.08 14.38 -0.72
C ARG A 54 -16.56 14.06 -0.74
N ALA A 55 -17.26 14.27 0.36
CA ALA A 55 -18.72 14.14 0.35
C ALA A 55 -19.34 15.28 -0.47
N ILE A 56 -20.24 14.97 -1.40
CA ILE A 56 -20.88 15.97 -2.27
C ILE A 56 -22.24 16.40 -1.74
N ASP A 57 -23.00 15.44 -1.23
CA ASP A 57 -24.36 15.66 -0.76
C ASP A 57 -24.48 15.13 0.68
N ARG A 58 -24.47 13.80 0.81
CA ARG A 58 -24.60 13.09 2.08
C ARG A 58 -23.48 12.08 2.26
N TRP A 59 -23.43 11.45 3.43
CA TRP A 59 -22.39 10.48 3.80
C TRP A 59 -22.30 9.25 2.89
N TRP A 60 -23.26 9.02 2.00
CA TRP A 60 -23.27 7.90 1.05
C TRP A 60 -22.86 8.26 -0.39
N LYS A 61 -22.67 9.56 -0.70
CA LYS A 61 -22.23 10.03 -2.04
C LYS A 61 -20.89 10.75 -1.95
N TRP A 62 -19.90 10.24 -2.67
CA TRP A 62 -18.52 10.70 -2.56
C TRP A 62 -17.92 11.00 -3.93
N GLN A 63 -17.28 12.16 -4.06
CA GLN A 63 -16.38 12.48 -5.16
C GLN A 63 -15.02 11.81 -4.92
N LEU A 64 -14.57 11.02 -5.88
CA LEU A 64 -13.21 10.49 -5.88
C LEU A 64 -12.27 11.50 -6.57
N PRO A 65 -10.97 11.55 -6.20
CA PRO A 65 -10.02 12.50 -6.78
C PRO A 65 -9.90 12.39 -8.31
N ASP A 66 -9.89 11.17 -8.84
CA ASP A 66 -9.54 10.88 -10.23
C ASP A 66 -10.72 10.27 -11.04
N ASP A 67 -11.91 10.14 -10.43
CA ASP A 67 -13.12 9.66 -11.10
C ASP A 67 -14.06 10.85 -11.35
N PRO A 68 -14.49 11.13 -12.59
CA PRO A 68 -15.45 12.20 -12.87
C PRO A 68 -16.84 11.89 -12.32
N GLU A 69 -17.19 10.62 -12.15
CA GLU A 69 -18.49 10.21 -11.62
C GLU A 69 -18.45 10.05 -10.09
N PRO A 70 -19.40 10.66 -9.37
CA PRO A 70 -19.50 10.44 -7.94
C PRO A 70 -19.88 9.00 -7.63
N LEU A 71 -19.26 8.46 -6.58
CA LEU A 71 -19.54 7.14 -6.07
C LEU A 71 -20.76 7.18 -5.15
N ASP A 72 -21.79 6.40 -5.50
CA ASP A 72 -23.02 6.26 -4.71
C ASP A 72 -23.05 4.89 -4.01
N MET A 73 -22.88 4.91 -2.69
CA MET A 73 -22.86 3.69 -1.88
C MET A 73 -24.21 2.96 -1.81
N VAL A 74 -25.32 3.67 -2.08
CA VAL A 74 -26.68 3.13 -2.05
C VAL A 74 -27.03 2.52 -3.40
N CYS A 75 -26.85 3.28 -4.48
CA CYS A 75 -27.40 2.95 -5.80
C CYS A 75 -26.49 2.06 -6.65
N GLU A 76 -25.17 2.12 -6.48
CA GLU A 76 -24.27 1.32 -7.33
C GLU A 76 -24.34 -0.19 -7.05
N PRO A 77 -24.03 -1.05 -8.02
CA PRO A 77 -23.79 -2.47 -7.73
C PRO A 77 -22.67 -2.64 -6.68
N VAL A 78 -22.84 -3.56 -5.73
CA VAL A 78 -21.83 -3.80 -4.68
C VAL A 78 -20.47 -4.13 -5.31
N SER A 79 -20.44 -4.91 -6.40
CA SER A 79 -19.21 -5.25 -7.12
C SER A 79 -18.46 -4.01 -7.64
N LYS A 80 -19.16 -3.09 -8.31
CA LYS A 80 -18.59 -1.82 -8.82
C LYS A 80 -18.03 -0.97 -7.67
N LEU A 81 -18.82 -0.85 -6.59
CA LEU A 81 -18.42 -0.13 -5.39
C LEU A 81 -17.15 -0.71 -4.76
N MET A 82 -17.11 -2.02 -4.53
CA MET A 82 -15.95 -2.67 -3.92
C MET A 82 -14.70 -2.58 -4.81
N HIS A 83 -14.87 -2.61 -6.13
CA HIS A 83 -13.77 -2.40 -7.08
C HIS A 83 -13.19 -0.98 -6.97
N ARG A 84 -14.04 0.07 -6.98
CA ARG A 84 -13.61 1.47 -6.78
C ARG A 84 -12.89 1.67 -5.44
N VAL A 85 -13.36 1.01 -4.37
CA VAL A 85 -12.70 1.02 -3.06
C VAL A 85 -11.32 0.36 -3.10
N GLN A 86 -11.16 -0.73 -3.84
CA GLN A 86 -9.87 -1.40 -3.99
C GLN A 86 -8.87 -0.52 -4.74
N GLU A 87 -9.26 0.08 -5.85
CA GLU A 87 -8.38 0.98 -6.61
C GLU A 87 -7.96 2.19 -5.78
N ALA A 88 -8.88 2.87 -5.07
CA ALA A 88 -8.50 3.99 -4.21
C ALA A 88 -7.54 3.59 -3.08
N LEU A 89 -7.71 2.40 -2.49
CA LEU A 89 -6.78 1.89 -1.48
C LEU A 89 -5.40 1.58 -2.08
N ARG A 90 -5.37 1.06 -3.30
CA ARG A 90 -4.15 0.74 -4.05
C ARG A 90 -3.38 2.02 -4.41
N GLU A 91 -4.06 3.02 -4.95
CA GLU A 91 -3.48 4.35 -5.20
C GLU A 91 -2.93 4.99 -3.92
N GLN A 92 -3.67 4.90 -2.80
CA GLN A 92 -3.17 5.41 -1.52
C GLN A 92 -1.87 4.70 -1.11
N GLN A 93 -1.78 3.39 -1.30
CA GLN A 93 -0.55 2.64 -1.01
C GLN A 93 0.61 3.05 -1.92
N LEU A 94 0.33 3.30 -3.20
CA LEU A 94 1.34 3.76 -4.15
C LEU A 94 1.82 5.17 -3.81
N ARG A 95 0.93 6.11 -3.51
CA ARG A 95 1.29 7.44 -2.98
C ARG A 95 2.14 7.33 -1.71
N GLN A 96 1.83 6.39 -0.81
CA GLN A 96 2.66 6.14 0.37
C GLN A 96 4.02 5.51 0.04
N LEU A 97 4.13 4.70 -1.02
CA LEU A 97 5.40 4.18 -1.50
C LEU A 97 6.27 5.29 -2.08
N GLU A 98 5.70 6.15 -2.92
CA GLU A 98 6.36 7.34 -3.47
C GLU A 98 6.91 8.24 -2.37
N LEU A 99 6.09 8.54 -1.36
CA LEU A 99 6.52 9.36 -0.22
C LEU A 99 7.66 8.71 0.59
N ARG A 100 7.69 7.38 0.71
CA ARG A 100 8.72 6.66 1.48
C ARG A 100 10.01 6.46 0.68
N ARG A 101 9.91 6.31 -0.64
CA ARG A 101 11.05 5.97 -1.52
C ARG A 101 10.99 6.83 -2.79
N PRO A 102 11.12 8.17 -2.67
CA PRO A 102 10.93 9.08 -3.79
C PRO A 102 11.90 8.78 -4.94
N ARG A 103 13.18 8.50 -4.66
CA ARG A 103 14.18 8.17 -5.70
C ARG A 103 13.81 6.98 -6.60
N GLN A 104 12.94 6.08 -6.14
CA GLN A 104 12.56 4.87 -6.89
C GLN A 104 11.18 4.99 -7.55
N PHE A 105 10.25 5.74 -6.95
CA PHE A 105 8.84 5.77 -7.39
C PHE A 105 8.33 7.17 -7.75
N GLU A 106 9.16 8.22 -7.64
CA GLU A 106 8.78 9.58 -8.04
C GLU A 106 8.25 9.59 -9.48
N GLY A 107 7.13 10.29 -9.68
CA GLY A 107 6.48 10.41 -10.98
C GLY A 107 5.47 9.29 -11.31
N MET A 108 5.32 8.26 -10.47
CA MET A 108 4.28 7.24 -10.68
C MET A 108 2.86 7.76 -10.39
N LYS A 109 2.70 8.88 -9.66
CA LYS A 109 1.42 9.54 -9.34
C LYS A 109 0.36 8.63 -8.73
N GLY A 110 0.74 7.51 -8.14
CA GLY A 110 -0.18 6.49 -7.65
C GLY A 110 -0.80 5.61 -8.72
N GLU A 111 -0.34 5.70 -9.98
CA GLU A 111 -0.82 4.90 -11.10
C GLU A 111 0.07 3.66 -11.29
N VAL A 112 -0.54 2.50 -11.48
CA VAL A 112 0.15 1.29 -11.94
C VAL A 112 -0.31 1.00 -13.35
N LEU A 113 0.58 1.20 -14.31
CA LEU A 113 0.40 0.90 -15.74
C LEU A 113 0.38 -0.62 -15.97
N LYS A 114 -0.69 -1.26 -15.46
CA LYS A 114 -0.85 -2.72 -15.39
C LYS A 114 -0.72 -3.40 -16.75
N ASP A 115 -1.23 -2.78 -17.81
CA ASP A 115 -1.21 -3.36 -19.15
C ASP A 115 0.20 -3.33 -19.76
N VAL A 116 0.94 -2.25 -19.55
CA VAL A 116 2.36 -2.16 -19.95
C VAL A 116 3.19 -3.19 -19.19
N LEU A 117 2.97 -3.29 -17.88
CA LEU A 117 3.58 -4.27 -16.99
C LEU A 117 3.31 -5.70 -17.44
N ASN A 118 2.05 -6.07 -17.63
CA ASN A 118 1.66 -7.42 -18.02
C ASN A 118 2.21 -7.77 -19.42
N LYS A 119 2.17 -6.82 -20.36
CA LYS A 119 2.71 -7.02 -21.71
C LYS A 119 4.22 -7.28 -21.68
N GLN A 120 4.96 -6.62 -20.79
CA GLN A 120 6.39 -6.87 -20.61
C GLN A 120 6.65 -8.19 -19.86
N LEU A 121 5.88 -8.49 -18.82
CA LEU A 121 6.04 -9.73 -18.03
C LEU A 121 5.79 -11.00 -18.85
N VAL A 122 4.94 -10.94 -19.87
CA VAL A 122 4.71 -12.04 -20.82
C VAL A 122 6.00 -12.46 -21.55
N ASN A 123 6.94 -11.54 -21.74
CA ASN A 123 8.21 -11.81 -22.43
C ASN A 123 9.24 -12.54 -21.56
N TYR A 124 8.97 -12.73 -20.26
CA TYR A 124 9.85 -13.46 -19.34
C TYR A 124 9.23 -14.83 -19.03
N PRO A 125 9.74 -15.92 -19.64
CA PRO A 125 9.19 -17.26 -19.45
C PRO A 125 9.60 -17.90 -18.11
N ASP A 126 10.72 -17.46 -17.52
CA ASP A 126 11.14 -17.92 -16.21
C ASP A 126 10.28 -17.31 -15.09
N GLY A 127 9.72 -18.18 -14.25
CA GLY A 127 8.88 -17.79 -13.12
C GLY A 127 9.65 -17.02 -12.06
N VAL A 128 10.96 -17.27 -11.90
CA VAL A 128 11.81 -16.57 -10.93
C VAL A 128 12.12 -15.16 -11.41
N GLU A 129 12.63 -15.00 -12.64
CA GLU A 129 12.84 -13.67 -13.24
C GLU A 129 11.57 -12.83 -13.26
N ARG A 130 10.42 -13.42 -13.64
CA ARG A 130 9.13 -12.73 -13.63
C ARG A 130 8.75 -12.27 -12.22
N ALA A 131 9.00 -13.09 -11.20
CA ALA A 131 8.72 -12.74 -9.80
C ALA A 131 9.66 -11.65 -9.27
N LEU A 132 10.94 -11.68 -9.64
CA LEU A 132 11.92 -10.65 -9.30
C LEU A 132 11.57 -9.31 -9.96
N LEU A 133 11.18 -9.32 -11.23
CA LEU A 133 10.74 -8.12 -11.95
C LEU A 133 9.47 -7.53 -11.34
N LEU A 134 8.49 -8.38 -11.01
CA LEU A 134 7.29 -7.97 -10.27
C LEU A 134 7.64 -7.39 -8.90
N GLY A 135 8.63 -7.97 -8.21
CA GLY A 135 9.17 -7.45 -6.95
C GLY A 135 9.72 -6.04 -7.14
N ALA A 136 10.63 -5.87 -8.09
CA ALA A 136 11.24 -4.58 -8.42
C ALA A 136 10.17 -3.52 -8.77
N ILE A 137 9.20 -3.87 -9.63
CA ILE A 137 8.16 -2.93 -10.08
C ILE A 137 7.16 -2.60 -8.95
N ALA A 138 6.83 -3.55 -8.09
CA ALA A 138 5.99 -3.31 -6.92
C ALA A 138 6.75 -2.58 -5.79
N GLY A 139 8.05 -2.34 -5.96
CA GLY A 139 8.93 -1.88 -4.89
C GLY A 139 9.05 -2.86 -3.72
N ALA A 140 8.67 -4.11 -3.94
CA ALA A 140 8.78 -5.17 -2.98
C ALA A 140 10.21 -5.72 -3.03
N THR A 141 10.94 -5.53 -1.94
CA THR A 141 12.28 -6.06 -1.81
C THR A 141 12.21 -7.55 -1.53
N TRP A 142 12.96 -8.36 -2.26
CA TRP A 142 13.00 -9.80 -2.04
C TRP A 142 13.94 -10.14 -0.89
N THR A 143 13.43 -10.09 0.34
CA THR A 143 14.21 -10.40 1.54
C THR A 143 14.25 -11.90 1.79
N ALA A 144 15.28 -12.41 2.49
CA ALA A 144 15.34 -13.83 2.87
C ALA A 144 14.08 -14.31 3.60
N ASP A 145 13.53 -13.48 4.49
CA ASP A 145 12.27 -13.77 5.18
C ASP A 145 11.10 -13.96 4.21
N THR A 146 10.99 -13.10 3.20
CA THR A 146 9.93 -13.20 2.18
C THR A 146 10.11 -14.46 1.32
N ALA A 147 11.36 -14.79 0.96
CA ALA A 147 11.68 -16.00 0.20
C ALA A 147 11.37 -17.27 1.01
N HIS A 148 11.74 -17.30 2.29
CA HIS A 148 11.50 -18.43 3.19
C HIS A 148 10.01 -18.70 3.41
N ARG A 149 9.21 -17.65 3.67
CA ARG A 149 7.75 -17.78 3.82
C ARG A 149 7.04 -18.33 2.58
N ARG A 150 7.68 -18.25 1.42
CA ARG A 150 7.19 -18.80 0.15
C ARG A 150 7.78 -20.17 -0.20
N GLY A 151 8.58 -20.77 0.68
CA GLY A 151 9.24 -22.05 0.45
C GLY A 151 10.37 -21.98 -0.58
N LEU A 152 10.81 -20.79 -0.97
CA LEU A 152 11.88 -20.58 -1.95
C LEU A 152 13.28 -20.56 -1.31
N ARG A 153 13.35 -20.59 0.02
CA ARG A 153 14.59 -20.62 0.79
C ARG A 153 14.40 -21.45 2.05
N THR A 154 15.45 -22.13 2.48
CA THR A 154 15.45 -23.00 3.67
C THR A 154 15.40 -22.22 4.99
N THR A 155 15.86 -20.97 5.01
CA THR A 155 15.89 -20.10 6.20
C THR A 155 15.53 -18.66 5.87
N ALA A 156 14.89 -17.97 6.83
CA ALA A 156 14.61 -16.54 6.80
C ALA A 156 15.81 -15.68 7.25
N GLN A 157 16.87 -16.31 7.75
CA GLN A 157 18.06 -15.62 8.26
C GLN A 157 18.86 -14.97 7.12
N CYS A 158 19.42 -13.79 7.41
CA CYS A 158 20.43 -13.19 6.56
C CYS A 158 21.60 -14.17 6.43
N LEU A 159 22.00 -14.45 5.20
CA LEU A 159 23.16 -15.31 4.92
C LEU A 159 24.47 -14.53 4.90
N TYR A 160 24.38 -13.19 5.02
CA TYR A 160 25.53 -12.30 4.86
C TYR A 160 26.09 -11.88 6.21
N CYS A 161 25.23 -11.45 7.15
CA CYS A 161 25.70 -11.19 8.52
C CYS A 161 25.71 -12.49 9.35
N GLU A 162 26.68 -12.60 10.26
CA GLU A 162 26.80 -13.75 11.17
C GLU A 162 25.87 -13.67 12.38
N ASP A 163 25.09 -12.59 12.50
CA ASP A 163 24.24 -12.30 13.66
C ASP A 163 23.02 -13.24 13.77
N GLY A 164 22.79 -14.11 12.78
CA GLY A 164 21.67 -15.05 12.76
C GLY A 164 20.28 -14.39 12.71
N THR A 165 20.21 -13.08 12.46
CA THR A 165 18.97 -12.31 12.39
C THR A 165 18.23 -12.58 11.09
N ASN A 166 16.90 -12.57 11.14
CA ASN A 166 16.07 -12.63 9.94
C ASN A 166 16.32 -11.43 9.04
N GLU A 167 16.50 -11.68 7.75
CA GLU A 167 16.63 -10.60 6.77
C GLU A 167 15.23 -10.15 6.34
N ASP A 168 14.75 -9.11 6.99
CA ASP A 168 13.63 -8.29 6.53
C ASP A 168 14.15 -6.99 5.87
N GLU A 169 13.25 -6.11 5.44
CA GLU A 169 13.64 -4.85 4.78
C GLU A 169 14.45 -3.94 5.73
N ASP A 170 14.12 -3.95 7.01
CA ASP A 170 14.79 -3.10 8.00
C ASP A 170 16.21 -3.58 8.29
N HIS A 171 16.40 -4.90 8.38
CA HIS A 171 17.71 -5.51 8.44
C HIS A 171 18.52 -5.19 7.19
N LEU A 172 17.98 -5.48 6.01
CA LEU A 172 18.66 -5.29 4.72
C LEU A 172 19.07 -3.83 4.49
N PHE A 173 18.17 -2.87 4.74
CA PHE A 173 18.40 -1.47 4.43
C PHE A 173 19.02 -0.67 5.57
N TRP A 174 18.84 -1.03 6.85
CA TRP A 174 19.24 -0.16 7.97
C TRP A 174 20.13 -0.80 9.02
N LYS A 175 20.11 -2.13 9.22
CA LYS A 175 20.82 -2.75 10.35
C LYS A 175 21.99 -3.66 9.99
N CYS A 176 21.96 -4.33 8.84
CA CYS A 176 22.98 -5.31 8.48
C CYS A 176 24.36 -4.66 8.33
N ASN A 177 25.32 -5.08 9.14
CA ASN A 177 26.70 -4.57 9.12
C ASN A 177 27.37 -4.80 7.75
N VAL A 178 27.13 -5.94 7.10
CA VAL A 178 27.69 -6.25 5.78
C VAL A 178 27.25 -5.24 4.72
N TRP A 179 26.00 -4.80 4.77
CA TRP A 179 25.46 -3.81 3.83
C TRP A 179 25.84 -2.37 4.18
N GLN A 180 26.55 -2.11 5.29
CA GLN A 180 26.97 -0.75 5.66
C GLN A 180 27.88 -0.13 4.61
N VAL A 181 28.78 -0.90 4.02
CA VAL A 181 29.70 -0.45 2.96
C VAL A 181 28.95 0.05 1.73
N VAL A 182 27.79 -0.53 1.42
CA VAL A 182 26.96 -0.14 0.28
C VAL A 182 26.16 1.14 0.59
N ARG A 183 25.79 1.35 1.85
CA ARG A 183 24.96 2.48 2.28
C ARG A 183 25.75 3.74 2.56
N ASP A 184 26.99 3.58 3.03
CA ASP A 184 27.88 4.68 3.37
C ASP A 184 29.16 4.64 2.51
N PRO A 185 29.26 5.52 1.49
CA PRO A 185 30.42 5.60 0.62
C PRO A 185 31.73 5.91 1.37
N MET A 186 31.68 6.60 2.52
CA MET A 186 32.88 6.88 3.31
C MET A 186 33.41 5.62 3.99
N VAL A 187 32.53 4.72 4.42
CA VAL A 187 32.95 3.42 4.99
C VAL A 187 33.66 2.58 3.92
N ALA A 188 33.17 2.61 2.68
CA ALA A 188 33.86 1.95 1.56
C ALA A 188 35.27 2.53 1.31
N GLN A 189 35.42 3.86 1.34
CA GLN A 189 36.72 4.52 1.20
C GLN A 189 37.68 4.19 2.36
N LEU A 190 37.18 4.16 3.59
CA LEU A 190 37.99 3.79 4.76
C LEU A 190 38.50 2.35 4.69
N ILE A 191 37.67 1.41 4.21
CA ILE A 191 38.08 0.01 4.00
C ILE A 191 39.12 -0.13 2.88
N GLN A 192 39.06 0.70 1.84
CA GLN A 192 40.10 0.74 0.81
C GLN A 192 41.42 1.24 1.39
N LEU A 193 41.38 2.34 2.15
CA LEU A 193 42.58 2.91 2.78
C LEU A 193 43.24 1.94 3.76
N THR A 194 42.47 1.20 4.56
CA THR A 194 43.05 0.22 5.50
C THR A 194 43.70 -0.97 4.81
N LYS A 195 43.26 -1.33 3.60
CA LYS A 195 43.89 -2.38 2.78
C LYS A 195 45.17 -1.91 2.07
N GLU A 196 45.34 -0.61 1.90
CA GLU A 196 46.51 -0.01 1.24
C GLU A 196 47.63 0.36 2.22
N THR A 197 47.35 0.44 3.52
CA THR A 197 48.39 0.49 4.56
C THR A 197 48.99 -0.90 4.79
N PRO A 198 50.31 -1.10 4.55
CA PRO A 198 50.99 -2.37 4.75
C PRO A 198 51.09 -2.80 6.22
#